data_AF-A0A836R7Y7-F1
#
_entry.id   AF-A0A836R7Y7-F1
#
_cell.length_a   1.000
_cell.length_b   1.000
_cell.length_c   1.000
_cell.angle_alpha   90.00
_cell.angle_beta   90.00
_cell.angle_gamma   90.00
#
_symmetry.space_group_name_H-M   'P 1'
#
loop_
_entity.id
_entity.type
_entity.pdbx_description
1 polymer ?
#
loop_
_entity_poly.entity_id
_entity_poly.type
_entity_poly.pdbx_seq_one_letter_code
_entity_poly.pdbx_strand_id
1 'polypeptide(L)'
;VEAGAKGVEIIVSGKLRTERARYEKYKAGELLKSGKPHEELVDEATVYVALKPGIYGIKVRIMPPAKTPDDIVIKEVYPKTEEGGMESANTES
;
A
#
# COMPACT_ATOMS: atom_id res chain seq x y z
N VAL A 1 3.04 -9.25 4.11
CA VAL A 1 3.52 -7.87 3.85
C VAL A 1 4.89 -7.87 3.18
N GLU A 2 5.64 -8.98 3.23
CA GLU A 2 6.95 -9.18 2.60
C GLU A 2 7.00 -8.93 1.07
N ALA A 3 5.86 -9.02 0.36
CA ALA A 3 5.76 -8.70 -1.06
C ALA A 3 5.71 -7.18 -1.36
N GLY A 4 5.92 -6.31 -0.36
CA GLY A 4 5.95 -4.87 -0.52
C GLY A 4 4.57 -4.19 -0.57
N ALA A 5 3.49 -4.88 -0.22
CA ALA A 5 2.17 -4.24 -0.11
C ALA A 5 2.15 -3.23 1.07
N LYS A 6 1.55 -2.05 0.86
CA LYS A 6 1.36 -1.04 1.93
C LYS A 6 0.43 -1.55 3.03
N GLY A 7 -0.57 -2.35 2.66
CA GLY A 7 -1.39 -3.07 3.61
C GLY A 7 -2.30 -4.11 3.00
N VAL A 8 -2.89 -4.92 3.88
CA VAL A 8 -3.77 -6.02 3.54
C VAL A 8 -4.85 -6.19 4.62
N GLU A 9 -6.06 -6.51 4.17
CA GLU A 9 -7.19 -6.85 5.02
C GLU A 9 -7.83 -8.14 4.50
N ILE A 10 -7.88 -9.17 5.34
CA ILE A 10 -8.50 -10.46 5.03
C ILE A 10 -9.69 -10.65 5.95
N ILE A 11 -10.85 -10.90 5.38
CA ILE A 11 -12.08 -11.21 6.10
C ILE A 11 -12.44 -12.65 5.77
N VAL A 12 -12.45 -13.49 6.80
CA VAL A 12 -12.88 -14.89 6.67
C VAL A 12 -14.24 -15.02 7.34
N SER A 13 -15.23 -15.51 6.60
CA SER A 13 -16.60 -15.74 7.07
C SER A 13 -16.98 -17.21 6.94
N GLY A 14 -17.72 -17.72 7.92
CA GLY A 14 -18.22 -19.10 7.92
C GLY A 14 -18.26 -19.71 9.31
N LYS A 15 -18.42 -21.03 9.38
CA LYS A 15 -18.41 -21.80 10.63
C LYS A 15 -16.98 -22.02 11.12
N LEU A 16 -16.33 -20.96 11.60
CA LEU A 16 -14.90 -20.96 11.91
C LEU A 16 -14.55 -21.85 13.12
N ARG A 17 -15.06 -21.51 14.30
CA ARG A 17 -14.78 -22.22 15.56
C ARG A 17 -15.97 -22.99 16.11
N THR A 18 -17.18 -22.53 15.82
CA THR A 18 -18.42 -23.13 16.31
C THR A 18 -19.40 -23.32 15.17
N GLU A 19 -20.51 -23.99 15.45
CA GLU A 19 -21.55 -24.30 14.46
C GLU A 19 -22.28 -23.06 13.93
N ARG A 20 -22.15 -21.92 14.61
CA ARG A 20 -22.67 -20.62 14.17
C ARG A 20 -21.67 -19.92 13.26
N ALA A 21 -22.18 -19.28 12.22
CA ALA A 21 -21.38 -18.44 11.35
C ALA A 21 -20.77 -17.26 12.12
N ARG A 22 -19.48 -17.03 11.92
CA ARG A 22 -18.72 -15.89 12.45
C ARG A 22 -17.90 -15.29 11.33
N TYR A 23 -17.53 -14.02 11.50
CA TYR A 23 -16.54 -13.39 10.66
C TYR A 23 -15.33 -13.02 11.52
N GLU A 24 -14.13 -13.29 11.02
CA GLU A 24 -12.88 -12.87 11.61
C GLU A 24 -12.15 -11.98 10.62
N LYS A 25 -11.60 -10.88 11.14
CA LYS A 25 -10.96 -9.84 10.35
C LYS A 25 -9.49 -9.76 10.73
N TYR A 26 -8.64 -10.02 9.76
CA TYR A 26 -7.19 -9.96 9.87
C TYR A 26 -6.71 -8.75 9.09
N LYS A 27 -5.85 -7.94 9.71
CA LYS A 27 -5.29 -6.74 9.09
C LYS A 27 -3.80 -6.68 9.32
N ALA A 28 -3.07 -6.23 8.32
CA ALA A 28 -1.66 -5.88 8.47
C ALA A 28 -1.34 -4.68 7.57
N GLY A 29 -0.56 -3.73 8.08
CA GLY A 29 -0.23 -2.50 7.36
C GLY A 29 -1.39 -1.49 7.28
N GLU A 30 -1.28 -0.58 6.32
CA GLU A 30 -2.22 0.51 6.12
C GLU A 30 -3.15 0.26 4.93
N LEU A 31 -4.44 0.52 5.12
CA LEU A 31 -5.45 0.34 4.08
C LEU A 31 -6.40 1.54 4.07
N LEU A 32 -6.45 2.22 2.93
CA LEU A 32 -7.43 3.26 2.65
C LEU A 32 -8.81 2.60 2.48
N LYS A 33 -9.80 3.07 3.24
CA LYS A 33 -11.15 2.48 3.25
C LYS A 33 -12.22 3.34 2.59
N SER A 34 -11.92 4.59 2.26
CA SER A 34 -12.91 5.59 1.89
C SER A 34 -12.41 6.52 0.80
N GLY A 35 -13.34 6.95 -0.07
CA GLY A 35 -13.08 7.87 -1.16
C GLY A 35 -12.54 7.19 -2.42
N LYS A 36 -12.20 8.00 -3.44
CA LYS A 36 -11.62 7.54 -4.70
C LYS A 36 -10.32 6.73 -4.55
N PRO A 37 -9.40 7.07 -3.62
CA PRO A 37 -8.18 6.29 -3.43
C PRO A 37 -8.45 4.83 -3.05
N HIS A 38 -9.60 4.54 -2.43
CA HIS A 38 -9.96 3.17 -2.10
C HIS A 38 -10.29 2.36 -3.36
N GLU A 39 -11.04 2.92 -4.30
CA GLU A 39 -11.44 2.23 -5.53
C GLU A 39 -10.27 2.04 -6.50
N GLU A 40 -9.33 2.99 -6.55
CA GLU A 40 -8.21 2.98 -7.50
C GLU A 40 -6.95 2.28 -6.97
N LEU A 41 -6.73 2.28 -5.65
CA LEU A 41 -5.50 1.76 -5.03
C LEU A 41 -5.70 0.49 -4.21
N VAL A 42 -6.92 -0.03 -4.11
CA VAL A 42 -7.19 -1.27 -3.37
C VAL A 42 -7.81 -2.31 -4.29
N ASP A 43 -7.12 -3.43 -4.44
CA ASP A 43 -7.65 -4.59 -5.14
C ASP A 43 -8.46 -5.46 -4.17
N GLU A 44 -9.71 -5.74 -4.51
CA GLU A 44 -10.59 -6.61 -3.74
C GLU A 44 -10.93 -7.89 -4.51
N ALA A 45 -10.80 -9.04 -3.84
CA ALA A 45 -11.26 -10.32 -4.36
C ALA A 45 -12.07 -11.05 -3.29
N THR A 46 -13.17 -11.69 -3.70
CA THR A 46 -13.96 -12.56 -2.84
C THR A 46 -14.07 -13.95 -3.45
N VAL A 47 -13.76 -14.97 -2.66
CA VAL A 47 -13.80 -16.36 -3.07
C VAL A 47 -14.61 -17.16 -2.06
N TYR A 48 -15.39 -18.11 -2.54
CA TYR A 48 -16.15 -19.04 -1.72
C TYR A 48 -15.55 -20.43 -1.82
N VAL A 49 -15.38 -21.09 -0.68
CA VAL A 49 -14.81 -22.44 -0.58
C VAL A 49 -15.82 -23.34 0.11
N ALA A 50 -16.16 -24.47 -0.52
CA ALA A 50 -17.02 -25.48 0.09
C ALA A 50 -16.17 -26.46 0.91
N LEU A 51 -16.41 -26.52 2.22
CA LEU A 51 -15.84 -27.54 3.11
C LEU A 51 -16.97 -28.40 3.68
N LYS A 52 -16.62 -29.55 4.27
CA LYS A 52 -17.58 -30.47 4.92
C LYS A 52 -18.58 -29.78 5.87
N PRO A 53 -18.17 -28.86 6.76
CA PRO A 53 -19.11 -28.16 7.65
C PRO A 53 -20.00 -27.11 6.95
N GLY A 54 -19.66 -26.66 5.74
CA GLY A 54 -20.40 -25.67 4.97
C GLY A 54 -19.52 -24.80 4.04
N ILE A 55 -20.10 -23.73 3.51
CA ILE A 55 -19.41 -22.77 2.65
C ILE A 55 -18.71 -21.69 3.51
N TYR A 56 -17.47 -21.37 3.15
CA TYR A 56 -16.67 -20.31 3.74
C TYR A 56 -16.44 -19.22 2.71
N GLY A 57 -16.57 -17.95 3.12
CA GLY A 57 -16.23 -16.80 2.31
C GLY A 57 -14.87 -16.25 2.73
N ILE A 58 -14.00 -16.02 1.77
CA ILE A 58 -12.72 -15.34 1.97
C ILE A 58 -12.75 -14.08 1.12
N LYS A 59 -12.79 -12.91 1.76
CA LYS A 59 -12.60 -11.61 1.11
C LYS A 59 -11.21 -11.10 1.43
N VAL A 60 -10.42 -10.82 0.40
CA VAL A 60 -9.07 -10.27 0.49
C VAL A 60 -9.08 -8.88 -0.12
N ARG A 61 -8.50 -7.91 0.58
CA ARG A 61 -8.28 -6.54 0.11
C ARG A 61 -6.81 -6.24 0.24
N ILE A 62 -6.14 -5.89 -0.86
CA ILE A 62 -4.69 -5.64 -0.91
C ILE A 62 -4.47 -4.23 -1.44
N MET A 63 -3.62 -3.47 -0.76
CA MET A 63 -3.14 -2.18 -1.22
C MET A 63 -1.70 -2.33 -1.71
N PRO A 64 -1.43 -2.32 -3.04
CA PRO A 64 -0.08 -2.27 -3.57
C PRO A 64 0.69 -1.02 -3.08
N PRO A 65 2.03 -1.01 -3.17
CA PRO A 65 2.86 0.14 -2.79
C PRO A 65 2.76 1.27 -3.81
N ALA A 66 1.62 1.94 -3.85
CA ALA A 66 1.39 3.14 -4.64
C ALA A 66 1.61 4.40 -3.80
N LYS A 67 2.03 5.50 -4.42
CA LYS A 67 2.11 6.80 -3.75
C LYS A 67 0.71 7.21 -3.32
N THR A 68 0.54 7.42 -2.03
CA THR A 68 -0.72 7.91 -1.49
C THR A 68 -0.81 9.43 -1.68
N PRO A 69 -2.02 9.99 -1.80
CA PRO A 69 -2.18 11.44 -1.93
C PRO A 69 -1.61 12.21 -0.72
N ASP A 70 -1.43 11.53 0.41
CA ASP A 70 -0.82 12.07 1.63
C ASP A 70 0.72 12.03 1.64
N ASP A 71 1.36 11.37 0.65
CA ASP A 71 2.83 11.28 0.56
C ASP A 71 3.41 12.59 0.00
N ILE A 72 3.54 13.62 0.85
CA ILE A 72 4.16 14.89 0.48
C ILE A 72 5.69 14.73 0.48
N VAL A 73 6.30 14.80 -0.70
CA VAL A 73 7.76 14.81 -0.84
C VAL A 73 8.25 16.26 -0.85
N ILE A 74 8.76 16.73 0.29
CA ILE A 74 9.42 18.04 0.38
C ILE A 74 10.79 17.92 -0.29
N LYS A 75 10.99 18.61 -1.41
CA LYS A 75 12.30 18.72 -2.05
C LYS A 75 13.06 19.87 -1.41
N GLU A 76 14.12 19.57 -0.66
CA GLU A 76 15.04 20.59 -0.19
C GLU A 76 15.74 21.23 -1.40
N VAL A 77 15.36 22.46 -1.71
CA VAL A 77 16.12 23.29 -2.64
C VAL A 77 17.27 23.89 -1.83
N TYR A 78 18.44 23.27 -1.91
CA TYR A 78 19.66 23.90 -1.42
C TYR A 78 19.93 25.18 -2.24
N PRO A 79 20.25 26.33 -1.62
CA PRO A 79 20.75 27.48 -2.35
C PRO A 79 22.09 27.10 -2.98
N LYS A 80 22.23 27.29 -4.30
CA LYS A 80 23.56 27.29 -4.93
C LYS A 80 24.33 28.47 -4.34
N THR A 81 25.26 28.19 -3.44
CA THR A 81 26.35 29.12 -3.14
C THR A 81 27.23 29.18 -4.38
N GLU A 82 27.20 30.33 -5.04
CA GLU A 82 28.08 30.69 -6.14
C GLU A 82 29.50 30.90 -5.60
N GLU A 83 30.36 29.88 -5.55
CA GLU A 83 31.81 30.09 -5.47
C GLU A 83 32.56 29.00 -6.23
N GLY A 84 33.38 29.42 -7.21
CA GLY A 84 34.27 28.54 -7.97
C GLY A 84 34.70 29.11 -9.32
N GLY A 85 35.13 30.38 -9.36
CA GLY A 85 35.94 30.90 -10.47
C GLY A 85 37.41 30.53 -10.32
N MET A 86 38.12 30.57 -11.47
CA MET A 86 39.53 30.22 -11.77
C MET A 86 39.80 28.72 -11.96
N GLU A 87 40.49 28.24 -13.00
CA GLU A 87 41.58 28.79 -13.83
C GLU A 87 41.34 28.50 -15.33
N SER A 88 41.79 29.32 -16.29
CA SER A 88 43.20 29.28 -16.72
C SER A 88 43.56 30.49 -17.59
N ALA A 89 44.69 31.11 -17.23
CA ALA A 89 45.43 32.02 -18.08
C ALA A 89 45.94 31.26 -19.32
N ASN A 90 45.70 31.81 -20.50
CA ASN A 90 46.51 31.52 -21.68
C ASN A 90 47.01 32.83 -22.27
N THR A 91 48.33 32.87 -22.36
CA THR A 91 49.20 33.80 -23.08
C THR A 91 48.70 34.10 -24.49
N GLU A 92 48.62 35.39 -24.84
CA GLU A 92 49.04 35.92 -26.14
C GLU A 92 48.99 37.46 -26.15
N SER A 93 50.17 38.06 -25.98
CA SER A 93 50.72 39.28 -26.63
C SER A 93 51.65 40.04 -25.69
#